data_AF-A0A7V4HH96-F1
#
_entry.id   AF-A0A7V4HH96-F1
#
_cell.length_a   1.000
_cell.length_b   1.000
_cell.length_c   1.000
_cell.angle_alpha   90.00
_cell.angle_beta   90.00
_cell.angle_gamma   90.00
#
_symmetry.space_group_name_H-M   'P 1'
#
loop_
_entity.id
_entity.type
_entity.pdbx_description
1 polymer ?
#
loop_
_entity_poly.entity_id
_entity_poly.type
_entity_poly.pdbx_seq_one_letter_code
_entity_poly.pdbx_strand_id
1 'polypeptide(L)'
;MSSSLREVLDDLAAYLRHCAEEGRPSFELDADAACLIKPWLSGRRCAAAGAKRASAPAHAAADSGDAAAQLRAIAAEIESCSKCPLHSTRTRTVPGQGPSACELMFIGEGPGFHEDRQARPFVGASGKFLDELLNDIGYKRADVFIANVVKCRPPGNRDPQPEELEACRNYLDRQIELIDPKVIVTLGRFSMYRFFPGASISKIHGQPHQVGQRLIVPM
;
A
#
# COMPACT_ATOMS: atom_id res chain seq x y z
N MET A 1 -13.13 -10.47 11.64
CA MET A 1 -12.55 -9.12 11.47
C MET A 1 -13.30 -8.18 12.39
N SER A 2 -12.65 -7.24 13.09
CA SER A 2 -13.38 -6.21 13.82
C SER A 2 -14.13 -5.34 12.81
N SER A 3 -15.38 -4.98 13.10
CA SER A 3 -16.22 -4.14 12.22
C SER A 3 -15.51 -2.86 11.78
N SER A 4 -14.64 -2.32 12.66
CA SER A 4 -13.84 -1.11 12.44
C SER A 4 -12.91 -1.15 11.22
N LEU A 5 -12.36 -2.30 10.85
CA LEU A 5 -11.35 -2.37 9.79
C LEU A 5 -11.98 -2.33 8.39
N ARG A 6 -13.11 -3.02 8.25
CA ARG A 6 -13.93 -2.99 7.04
C ARG A 6 -14.51 -1.60 6.85
N GLU A 7 -15.01 -1.00 7.93
CA GLU A 7 -15.49 0.39 7.92
C GLU A 7 -14.43 1.32 7.34
N VAL A 8 -13.21 1.36 7.89
CA VAL A 8 -12.11 2.22 7.41
C VAL A 8 -11.79 2.02 5.92
N LEU A 9 -11.86 0.78 5.43
CA LEU A 9 -11.60 0.47 4.02
C LEU A 9 -12.76 0.87 3.09
N ASP A 10 -14.01 0.66 3.51
CA ASP A 10 -15.20 1.09 2.76
C ASP A 10 -15.23 2.62 2.61
N ASP A 11 -14.89 3.28 3.72
CA ASP A 11 -14.70 4.70 3.89
C ASP A 11 -13.60 5.23 2.94
N LEU A 12 -12.42 4.58 2.95
CA LEU A 12 -11.32 4.90 2.05
C LEU A 12 -11.72 4.79 0.57
N ALA A 13 -12.47 3.74 0.24
CA ALA A 13 -12.97 3.55 -1.11
C ALA A 13 -13.96 4.66 -1.50
N ALA A 14 -14.78 5.17 -0.57
CA ALA A 14 -15.66 6.31 -0.80
C ALA A 14 -14.88 7.60 -1.08
N TYR A 15 -13.82 7.86 -0.33
CA TYR A 15 -12.93 8.99 -0.55
C TYR A 15 -12.31 8.97 -1.96
N LEU A 16 -11.73 7.84 -2.35
CA LEU A 16 -11.09 7.69 -3.67
C LEU A 16 -12.11 7.87 -4.81
N ARG A 17 -13.34 7.35 -4.66
CA ARG A 17 -14.41 7.55 -5.64
C ARG A 17 -14.78 9.02 -5.80
N HIS A 18 -14.96 9.74 -4.69
CA HIS A 18 -15.30 11.16 -4.72
C HIS A 18 -14.21 11.98 -5.45
N CYS A 19 -12.93 11.68 -5.20
CA CYS A 19 -11.83 12.33 -5.91
C CYS A 19 -11.87 12.08 -7.43
N ALA A 20 -12.20 10.86 -7.84
CA ALA A 20 -12.29 10.48 -9.25
C ALA A 20 -13.47 11.14 -9.98
N GLU A 21 -14.64 11.23 -9.34
CA GLU A 21 -15.86 11.83 -9.92
C GLU A 21 -15.72 13.34 -10.18
N GLU A 22 -15.08 14.06 -9.25
CA GLU A 22 -14.92 15.52 -9.36
C GLU A 22 -13.79 15.94 -10.32
N GLY A 23 -13.07 14.97 -10.93
CA GLY A 23 -11.90 15.27 -11.76
C GLY A 23 -10.79 16.02 -11.01
N ARG A 24 -10.80 15.90 -9.68
CA ARG A 24 -9.98 16.71 -8.78
C ARG A 24 -8.65 16.04 -8.47
N PRO A 25 -7.59 16.84 -8.26
CA PRO A 25 -6.44 16.34 -7.54
C PRO A 25 -6.90 15.99 -6.12
N SER A 26 -6.85 14.71 -5.79
CA SER A 26 -7.20 14.11 -4.48
C SER A 26 -6.35 14.57 -3.29
N PHE A 27 -5.63 15.67 -3.41
CA PHE A 27 -4.94 16.35 -2.32
C PHE A 27 -5.58 17.71 -1.99
N GLU A 28 -6.50 18.20 -2.83
CA GLU A 28 -7.37 19.32 -2.46
C GLU A 28 -8.46 18.80 -1.52
N LEU A 29 -8.15 18.84 -0.22
CA LEU A 29 -9.13 18.63 0.84
C LEU A 29 -10.04 19.85 0.94
N ASP A 30 -11.07 19.89 0.11
CA ASP A 30 -12.13 20.87 0.26
C ASP A 30 -13.11 20.46 1.38
N ALA A 31 -14.14 21.26 1.62
CA ALA A 31 -15.07 21.01 2.72
C ALA A 31 -15.76 19.63 2.62
N ASP A 32 -16.03 19.16 1.40
CA ASP A 32 -16.81 17.96 1.08
C ASP A 32 -15.94 16.69 1.11
N ALA A 33 -14.78 16.70 0.45
CA ALA A 33 -13.79 15.64 0.54
C ALA A 33 -13.28 15.48 1.99
N ALA A 34 -13.08 16.62 2.67
CA ALA A 34 -12.74 16.59 4.08
C ALA A 34 -13.89 16.06 4.94
N CYS A 35 -15.16 16.17 4.55
CA CYS A 35 -16.28 15.57 5.32
C CYS A 35 -16.18 14.02 5.37
N LEU A 36 -15.65 13.41 4.31
CA LEU A 36 -15.44 11.95 4.23
C LEU A 36 -14.29 11.49 5.14
N ILE A 37 -13.22 12.28 5.29
CA ILE A 37 -12.01 11.89 6.05
C ILE A 37 -11.86 12.57 7.43
N LYS A 38 -12.53 13.71 7.69
CA LYS A 38 -12.53 14.45 8.97
C LYS A 38 -13.00 13.60 10.15
N PRO A 39 -14.00 12.70 10.00
CA PRO A 39 -14.35 11.76 11.06
C PRO A 39 -13.14 10.90 11.47
N TRP A 40 -12.35 10.43 10.49
CA TRP A 40 -11.16 9.61 10.75
C TRP A 40 -10.01 10.42 11.34
N LEU A 41 -9.73 11.61 10.80
CA LEU A 41 -8.66 12.49 11.27
C LEU A 41 -8.92 13.06 12.68
N SER A 42 -10.20 13.24 13.06
CA SER A 42 -10.58 13.79 14.36
C SER A 42 -10.90 12.72 15.42
N GLY A 43 -10.74 11.44 15.11
CA GLY A 43 -11.07 10.33 16.02
C GLY A 43 -12.56 10.24 16.38
N ARG A 44 -13.44 10.90 15.62
CA ARG A 44 -14.89 10.92 15.85
C ARG A 44 -15.58 10.08 14.77
N ARG A 45 -16.29 9.03 15.20
CA ARG A 45 -17.09 8.18 14.30
C ARG A 45 -18.11 9.02 13.54
N CYS A 46 -18.18 8.86 12.22
CA CYS A 46 -19.37 9.24 11.47
C CYS A 46 -20.33 8.06 11.44
N ALA A 47 -21.63 8.32 11.59
CA ALA A 47 -22.64 7.38 11.15
C ALA A 47 -22.65 7.44 9.61
N ALA A 48 -22.05 6.48 8.94
CA ALA A 48 -21.99 6.46 7.48
C ALA A 48 -23.41 6.45 6.89
N ALA A 49 -23.73 7.46 6.09
CA ALA A 49 -24.91 7.46 5.23
C ALA A 49 -24.75 6.37 4.17
N GLY A 50 -25.78 5.54 3.98
CA GLY A 50 -25.74 4.37 3.11
C GLY A 50 -25.37 4.69 1.67
N ALA A 51 -24.11 4.46 1.30
CA ALA A 51 -23.66 4.46 -0.08
C ALA A 51 -23.92 3.08 -0.70
N LYS A 52 -24.67 3.02 -1.80
CA LYS A 52 -24.91 1.79 -2.56
C LYS A 52 -23.57 1.26 -3.11
N ARG A 53 -23.36 -0.06 -3.06
CA ARG A 53 -22.23 -0.74 -3.71
C ARG A 53 -22.29 -0.51 -5.23
N ALA A 54 -21.40 0.31 -5.75
CA ALA A 54 -21.16 0.49 -7.18
C ALA A 54 -19.71 0.09 -7.53
N SER A 55 -19.48 -0.29 -8.78
CA SER A 55 -18.24 -0.89 -9.29
C SER A 55 -17.01 0.03 -9.20
N ALA A 56 -15.82 -0.59 -9.19
CA ALA A 56 -14.51 0.06 -9.20
C ALA A 56 -14.46 1.28 -10.15
N PRO A 57 -13.84 2.40 -9.75
CA PRO A 57 -13.58 3.51 -10.66
C PRO A 57 -12.65 3.05 -11.80
N ALA A 58 -13.03 3.29 -13.05
CA ALA A 58 -12.17 3.08 -14.21
C ALA A 58 -11.01 4.09 -14.16
N HIS A 59 -9.88 3.69 -13.57
CA HIS A 59 -8.70 4.54 -13.45
C HIS A 59 -7.98 4.64 -14.80
N ALA A 60 -8.42 5.59 -15.62
CA ALA A 60 -7.64 6.11 -16.74
C ALA A 60 -6.86 7.35 -16.28
N ALA A 61 -5.97 7.20 -15.30
CA ALA A 61 -4.82 8.09 -15.21
C ALA A 61 -3.85 7.60 -16.29
N ALA A 62 -3.55 8.45 -17.26
CA ALA A 62 -2.70 8.10 -18.39
C ALA A 62 -1.41 7.42 -17.90
N ASP A 63 -1.23 6.15 -18.23
CA ASP A 63 0.04 5.44 -18.09
C ASP A 63 1.03 6.16 -19.01
N SER A 64 1.68 7.20 -18.49
CA SER A 64 2.84 7.78 -19.15
C SER A 64 3.84 6.63 -19.22
N GLY A 65 4.08 6.08 -20.42
CA GLY A 65 4.89 4.88 -20.60
C GLY A 65 6.29 4.97 -19.98
N ASP A 66 6.73 6.19 -19.65
CA ASP A 66 7.91 6.51 -18.85
C ASP A 66 7.82 6.00 -17.40
N ALA A 67 6.74 6.25 -16.65
CA ALA A 67 6.62 5.79 -15.27
C ALA A 67 6.62 4.26 -15.16
N ALA A 68 5.91 3.58 -16.07
CA ALA A 68 5.96 2.12 -16.16
C ALA A 68 7.37 1.62 -16.54
N ALA A 69 8.12 2.34 -17.39
CA ALA A 69 9.49 2.00 -17.73
C ALA A 69 10.45 2.18 -16.55
N GLN A 70 10.30 3.25 -15.76
CA GLN A 70 11.10 3.49 -14.56
C GLN A 70 10.81 2.45 -13.47
N LEU A 71 9.56 2.01 -13.28
CA LEU A 71 9.24 0.89 -12.39
C LEU A 71 9.90 -0.42 -12.83
N ARG A 72 9.93 -0.70 -14.15
CA ARG A 72 10.65 -1.85 -14.69
C ARG A 72 12.17 -1.73 -14.46
N ALA A 73 12.74 -0.54 -14.58
CA ALA A 73 14.15 -0.30 -14.29
C ALA A 73 14.46 -0.56 -12.80
N ILE A 74 13.62 -0.06 -11.88
CA ILE A 74 13.72 -0.35 -10.44
C ILE A 74 13.65 -1.86 -10.19
N ALA A 75 12.74 -2.58 -10.86
CA ALA A 75 12.62 -4.03 -10.73
C ALA A 75 13.89 -4.78 -11.19
N ALA A 76 14.50 -4.36 -12.30
CA ALA A 76 15.76 -4.94 -12.80
C ALA A 76 16.96 -4.66 -11.87
N GLU A 77 17.02 -3.47 -11.27
CA GLU A 77 18.01 -3.15 -10.24
C GLU A 77 17.83 -4.03 -8.99
N ILE A 78 16.58 -4.26 -8.57
CA ILE A 78 16.26 -5.13 -7.44
C ILE A 78 16.68 -6.57 -7.74
N GLU A 79 16.40 -7.08 -8.94
CA GLU A 79 16.71 -8.46 -9.35
C GLU A 79 18.21 -8.78 -9.19
N SER A 80 19.07 -7.84 -9.56
CA SER A 80 20.54 -7.96 -9.46
C SER A 80 21.12 -7.48 -8.12
N CYS A 81 20.30 -6.99 -7.19
CA CYS A 81 20.75 -6.40 -5.93
C CYS A 81 21.50 -7.41 -5.03
N SER A 82 22.62 -6.95 -4.46
CA SER A 82 23.42 -7.68 -3.45
C SER A 82 23.77 -6.82 -2.22
N LYS A 83 23.00 -5.76 -1.94
CA LYS A 83 23.31 -4.75 -0.92
C LYS A 83 23.15 -5.22 0.53
N CYS A 84 22.51 -6.36 0.80
CA CYS A 84 22.33 -6.91 2.14
C CYS A 84 22.29 -8.45 2.15
N PRO A 85 22.51 -9.12 3.30
CA PRO A 85 22.65 -10.57 3.39
C PRO A 85 21.49 -11.39 2.79
N LEU A 86 20.27 -10.84 2.75
CA LEU A 86 19.10 -11.50 2.15
C LEU A 86 19.28 -11.90 0.69
N HIS A 87 20.22 -11.26 -0.01
CA HIS A 87 20.54 -11.60 -1.38
C HIS A 87 21.03 -13.06 -1.51
N SER A 88 21.71 -13.59 -0.49
CA SER A 88 22.32 -14.91 -0.51
C SER A 88 21.32 -16.07 -0.37
N THR A 89 20.12 -15.81 0.18
CA THR A 89 19.16 -16.86 0.54
C THR A 89 17.85 -16.81 -0.25
N ARG A 90 17.61 -15.75 -1.01
CA ARG A 90 16.41 -15.62 -1.85
C ARG A 90 16.46 -16.59 -3.04
N THR A 91 15.31 -17.08 -3.48
CA THR A 91 15.16 -17.72 -4.79
C THR A 91 14.94 -16.67 -5.87
N ARG A 92 14.04 -15.71 -5.60
CA ARG A 92 13.75 -14.58 -6.49
C ARG A 92 13.47 -13.34 -5.65
N THR A 93 13.78 -12.17 -6.20
CA THR A 93 13.30 -10.92 -5.61
C THR A 93 11.82 -10.72 -5.89
N VAL A 94 11.19 -9.91 -5.06
CA VAL A 94 9.81 -9.45 -5.24
C VAL A 94 9.80 -7.92 -5.20
N PRO A 95 10.01 -7.25 -6.35
CA PRO A 95 10.08 -5.79 -6.43
C PRO A 95 8.79 -5.08 -5.96
N GLY A 96 7.64 -5.69 -6.27
CA GLY A 96 6.32 -5.10 -6.17
C GLY A 96 5.53 -5.36 -7.46
N GLN A 97 4.21 -5.25 -7.42
CA GLN A 97 3.34 -5.51 -8.57
C GLN A 97 2.13 -4.57 -8.54
N GLY A 98 1.81 -3.99 -9.69
CA GLY A 98 0.66 -3.11 -9.90
C GLY A 98 0.91 -2.14 -11.06
N PRO A 99 -0.07 -1.28 -11.39
CA PRO A 99 0.11 -0.22 -12.36
C PRO A 99 1.07 0.87 -11.82
N SER A 100 1.68 1.61 -12.74
CA SER A 100 2.46 2.83 -12.48
C SER A 100 1.59 4.00 -12.01
N ALA A 101 0.36 4.06 -12.50
CA ALA A 101 -0.62 5.09 -12.16
C ALA A 101 -1.74 4.48 -11.29
N CYS A 102 -1.54 4.44 -9.97
CA CYS A 102 -2.59 4.09 -9.02
C CYS A 102 -2.60 5.01 -7.81
N GLU A 103 -3.79 5.15 -7.25
CA GLU A 103 -4.06 6.00 -6.12
C GLU A 103 -3.83 5.32 -4.77
N LEU A 104 -3.82 3.98 -4.78
CA LEU A 104 -3.79 3.13 -3.60
C LEU A 104 -2.62 2.16 -3.67
N MET A 105 -1.77 2.19 -2.63
CA MET A 105 -0.63 1.31 -2.48
C MET A 105 -0.72 0.52 -1.17
N PHE A 106 -0.39 -0.77 -1.22
CA PHE A 106 -0.27 -1.64 -0.06
C PHE A 106 1.20 -2.00 0.18
N ILE A 107 1.66 -1.88 1.43
CA ILE A 107 3.05 -2.15 1.80
C ILE A 107 3.09 -3.13 2.96
N GLY A 108 3.66 -4.32 2.74
CA GLY A 108 3.94 -5.29 3.78
C GLY A 108 5.40 -5.28 4.26
N GLU A 109 5.74 -6.30 5.05
CA GLU A 109 7.08 -6.52 5.57
C GLU A 109 8.06 -7.03 4.50
N GLY A 110 7.82 -8.23 3.98
CA GLY A 110 8.75 -8.94 3.12
C GLY A 110 8.11 -10.12 2.39
N PRO A 111 8.80 -10.70 1.39
CA PRO A 111 8.32 -11.89 0.71
C PRO A 111 8.31 -13.10 1.64
N GLY A 112 7.25 -13.90 1.59
CA GLY A 112 7.20 -15.23 2.20
C GLY A 112 7.66 -16.33 1.25
N PHE A 113 7.47 -17.59 1.65
CA PHE A 113 7.90 -18.76 0.87
C PHE A 113 7.31 -18.80 -0.55
N HIS A 114 6.02 -18.49 -0.70
CA HIS A 114 5.36 -18.57 -2.00
C HIS A 114 5.76 -17.39 -2.90
N GLU A 115 5.90 -16.21 -2.31
CA GLU A 115 6.31 -14.98 -2.98
C GLU A 115 7.71 -15.10 -3.57
N ASP A 116 8.66 -15.62 -2.78
CA ASP A 116 10.05 -15.86 -3.18
C ASP A 116 10.17 -16.82 -4.37
N ARG A 117 9.29 -17.82 -4.47
CA ARG A 117 9.29 -18.77 -5.59
C ARG A 117 8.59 -18.21 -6.83
N GLN A 118 7.56 -17.39 -6.64
CA GLN A 118 6.72 -16.87 -7.74
C GLN A 118 7.16 -15.50 -8.24
N ALA A 119 8.07 -14.81 -7.55
CA ALA A 119 8.45 -13.42 -7.79
C ALA A 119 7.25 -12.45 -7.78
N ARG A 120 6.22 -12.76 -6.97
CA ARG A 120 4.98 -11.97 -6.89
C ARG A 120 4.62 -11.68 -5.45
N PRO A 121 4.23 -10.44 -5.12
CA PRO A 121 3.91 -10.07 -3.74
C PRO A 121 2.56 -10.66 -3.33
N PHE A 122 2.46 -11.05 -2.06
CA PHE A 122 1.20 -11.47 -1.43
C PHE A 122 0.49 -12.58 -2.24
N VAL A 123 1.12 -13.74 -2.46
CA VAL A 123 0.50 -14.89 -3.16
C VAL A 123 0.22 -16.08 -2.20
N GLY A 124 0.69 -15.99 -0.96
CA GLY A 124 0.38 -16.93 0.13
C GLY A 124 -0.91 -16.61 0.87
N ALA A 125 -1.01 -17.05 2.14
CA ALA A 125 -2.20 -16.87 2.96
C ALA A 125 -2.57 -15.39 3.18
N SER A 126 -1.60 -14.54 3.52
CA SER A 126 -1.81 -13.10 3.67
C SER A 126 -2.24 -12.44 2.35
N GLY A 127 -1.89 -13.05 1.22
CA GLY A 127 -2.33 -12.62 -0.11
C GLY A 127 -3.79 -12.88 -0.39
N LYS A 128 -4.30 -14.04 0.02
CA LYS A 128 -5.74 -14.35 -0.09
C LYS A 128 -6.57 -13.38 0.74
N PHE A 129 -6.09 -13.05 1.95
CA PHE A 129 -6.73 -12.05 2.79
C PHE A 129 -6.73 -10.65 2.14
N LEU A 130 -5.60 -10.24 1.53
CA LEU A 130 -5.55 -9.00 0.76
C LEU A 130 -6.53 -9.02 -0.43
N ASP A 131 -6.66 -10.14 -1.12
CA ASP A 131 -7.63 -10.29 -2.23
C ASP A 131 -9.08 -10.16 -1.75
N GLU A 132 -9.43 -10.73 -0.61
CA GLU A 132 -10.75 -10.55 0.03
C GLU A 132 -11.00 -9.07 0.37
N LEU A 133 -10.02 -8.41 0.99
CA LEU A 133 -10.11 -6.98 1.32
C LEU A 133 -10.33 -6.11 0.08
N LEU A 134 -9.55 -6.33 -0.98
CA LEU A 134 -9.70 -5.59 -2.24
C LEU A 134 -11.09 -5.80 -2.85
N ASN A 135 -11.56 -7.05 -2.91
CA ASN A 135 -12.88 -7.37 -3.44
C ASN A 135 -14.00 -6.71 -2.64
N ASP A 136 -13.87 -6.63 -1.32
CA ASP A 136 -14.87 -6.01 -0.45
C ASP A 136 -15.06 -4.53 -0.73
N ILE A 137 -13.97 -3.82 -1.03
CA ILE A 137 -14.00 -2.40 -1.40
C ILE A 137 -14.20 -2.15 -2.90
N GLY A 138 -14.40 -3.23 -3.67
CA GLY A 138 -14.61 -3.15 -5.13
C GLY A 138 -13.35 -2.87 -5.94
N TYR A 139 -12.15 -3.10 -5.39
CA TYR A 139 -10.87 -2.99 -6.09
C TYR A 139 -10.35 -4.37 -6.52
N LYS A 140 -9.46 -4.38 -7.52
CA LYS A 140 -8.68 -5.54 -7.95
C LYS A 140 -7.19 -5.24 -7.81
N ARG A 141 -6.36 -6.28 -7.86
CA ARG A 141 -4.90 -6.11 -7.91
C ARG A 141 -4.40 -5.25 -9.08
N ALA A 142 -5.16 -5.15 -10.16
CA ALA A 142 -4.82 -4.32 -11.30
C ALA A 142 -5.02 -2.82 -11.02
N ASP A 143 -5.74 -2.48 -9.95
CA ASP A 143 -6.11 -1.10 -9.60
C ASP A 143 -5.19 -0.53 -8.51
N VAL A 144 -4.28 -1.35 -7.95
CA VAL A 144 -3.46 -1.01 -6.77
C VAL A 144 -2.02 -1.47 -6.97
N PHE A 145 -1.08 -0.80 -6.31
CA PHE A 145 0.31 -1.27 -6.26
C PHE A 145 0.60 -1.96 -4.94
N ILE A 146 1.16 -3.16 -5.00
CA ILE A 146 1.46 -3.98 -3.82
C ILE A 146 2.97 -4.18 -3.73
N ALA A 147 3.55 -3.84 -2.59
CA ALA A 147 4.99 -3.94 -2.34
C ALA A 147 5.29 -4.38 -0.90
N ASN A 148 6.57 -4.57 -0.61
CA ASN A 148 7.10 -4.82 0.73
C ASN A 148 8.27 -3.89 1.03
N VAL A 149 8.59 -3.70 2.32
CA VAL A 149 9.75 -2.91 2.75
C VAL A 149 11.07 -3.58 2.37
N VAL A 150 11.19 -4.89 2.51
CA VAL A 150 12.31 -5.67 1.93
C VAL A 150 11.85 -6.41 0.67
N LYS A 151 12.74 -6.54 -0.32
CA LYS A 151 12.44 -7.17 -1.62
C LYS A 151 12.88 -8.63 -1.72
N CYS A 152 13.48 -9.16 -0.66
CA CYS A 152 14.03 -10.52 -0.57
C CYS A 152 13.47 -11.20 0.67
N ARG A 153 13.19 -12.51 0.58
CA ARG A 153 12.68 -13.29 1.71
C ARG A 153 13.74 -13.46 2.80
N PRO A 154 13.47 -13.08 4.06
CA PRO A 154 14.32 -13.45 5.18
C PRO A 154 14.36 -14.98 5.43
N PRO A 155 15.51 -15.57 5.78
CA PRO A 155 15.62 -16.98 6.11
C PRO A 155 14.61 -17.41 7.17
N GLY A 156 13.84 -18.48 6.89
CA GLY A 156 12.81 -18.97 7.81
C GLY A 156 11.62 -18.01 8.01
N ASN A 157 11.46 -16.99 7.15
CA ASN A 157 10.48 -15.90 7.35
C ASN A 157 10.65 -15.17 8.70
N ARG A 158 11.90 -15.06 9.17
CA ARG A 158 12.19 -14.20 10.32
C ARG A 158 11.91 -12.74 9.98
N ASP A 159 11.83 -11.93 11.02
CA ASP A 159 11.84 -10.48 10.90
C ASP A 159 13.10 -9.97 10.16
N PRO A 160 12.97 -8.95 9.27
CA PRO A 160 14.12 -8.29 8.66
C PRO A 160 14.92 -7.51 9.71
N GLN A 161 16.24 -7.54 9.57
CA GLN A 161 17.16 -6.80 10.43
C GLN A 161 17.21 -5.31 10.05
N PRO A 162 17.61 -4.42 10.96
CA PRO A 162 17.73 -2.99 10.68
C PRO A 162 18.59 -2.67 9.45
N GLU A 163 19.72 -3.36 9.28
CA GLU A 163 20.60 -3.21 8.11
C GLU A 163 19.95 -3.66 6.80
N GLU A 164 19.08 -4.68 6.85
CA GLU A 164 18.34 -5.18 5.69
C GLU A 164 17.25 -4.19 5.27
N LEU A 165 16.58 -3.58 6.25
CA LEU A 165 15.59 -2.51 6.05
C LEU A 165 16.24 -1.28 5.42
N GLU A 166 17.36 -0.83 5.97
CA GLU A 166 18.07 0.36 5.47
C GLU A 166 18.62 0.14 4.06
N ALA A 167 19.22 -1.01 3.78
CA ALA A 167 19.75 -1.33 2.46
C ALA A 167 18.66 -1.41 1.37
N CYS A 168 17.43 -1.80 1.73
CA CYS A 168 16.30 -1.91 0.79
C CYS A 168 15.50 -0.61 0.64
N ARG A 169 15.66 0.34 1.58
CA ARG A 169 14.84 1.54 1.74
C ARG A 169 14.62 2.32 0.45
N ASN A 170 15.72 2.60 -0.26
CA ASN A 170 15.73 3.42 -1.47
C ASN A 170 14.84 2.87 -2.60
N TYR A 171 14.66 1.54 -2.69
CA TYR A 171 13.79 0.97 -3.72
C TYR A 171 12.33 1.31 -3.49
N LEU A 172 11.88 1.22 -2.23
CA LEU A 172 10.50 1.52 -1.89
C LEU A 172 10.23 3.04 -1.96
N ASP A 173 11.19 3.89 -1.56
CA ASP A 173 11.06 5.35 -1.72
C ASP A 173 10.86 5.73 -3.17
N ARG A 174 11.74 5.26 -4.07
CA ARG A 174 11.61 5.51 -5.51
C ARG A 174 10.29 5.01 -6.09
N GLN A 175 9.78 3.87 -5.61
CA GLN A 175 8.47 3.37 -6.02
C GLN A 175 7.33 4.30 -5.55
N ILE A 176 7.36 4.73 -4.29
CA ILE A 176 6.35 5.64 -3.73
C ILE A 176 6.41 7.01 -4.44
N GLU A 177 7.60 7.55 -4.70
CA GLU A 177 7.78 8.81 -5.40
C GLU A 177 7.27 8.74 -6.84
N LEU A 178 7.57 7.64 -7.54
CA LEU A 178 7.21 7.44 -8.93
C LEU A 178 5.71 7.20 -9.14
N ILE A 179 5.10 6.40 -8.27
CA ILE A 179 3.66 6.09 -8.32
C ILE A 179 2.84 7.26 -7.79
N ASP A 180 3.41 8.03 -6.86
CA ASP A 180 2.77 9.08 -6.07
C ASP A 180 1.38 8.67 -5.54
N PRO A 181 1.29 7.55 -4.78
CA PRO A 181 0.00 7.07 -4.29
C PRO A 181 -0.56 8.06 -3.30
N LYS A 182 -1.88 8.27 -3.38
CA LYS A 182 -2.63 9.16 -2.50
C LYS A 182 -2.84 8.53 -1.14
N VAL A 183 -3.02 7.21 -1.16
CA VAL A 183 -3.25 6.39 0.03
C VAL A 183 -2.24 5.26 0.08
N ILE A 184 -1.62 5.10 1.25
CA ILE A 184 -0.77 3.95 1.54
C ILE A 184 -1.36 3.18 2.71
N VAL A 185 -1.69 1.92 2.48
CA VAL A 185 -2.08 0.98 3.52
C VAL A 185 -0.86 0.17 3.94
N THR A 186 -0.46 0.28 5.20
CA THR A 186 0.67 -0.51 5.73
C THR A 186 0.14 -1.77 6.40
N LEU A 187 0.70 -2.92 6.05
CA LEU A 187 0.28 -4.23 6.52
C LEU A 187 1.36 -4.79 7.47
N GLY A 188 1.22 -4.48 8.76
CA GLY A 188 2.13 -4.91 9.81
C GLY A 188 3.13 -3.85 10.26
N ARG A 189 3.89 -4.23 11.30
CA ARG A 189 4.69 -3.28 12.10
C ARG A 189 5.84 -2.62 11.35
N PHE A 190 6.46 -3.30 10.39
CA PHE A 190 7.65 -2.77 9.69
C PHE A 190 7.28 -1.70 8.66
N SER A 191 6.26 -1.96 7.86
CA SER A 191 5.67 -0.97 6.95
C SER A 191 5.09 0.21 7.73
N MET A 192 4.44 -0.04 8.88
CA MET A 192 3.92 1.02 9.75
C MET A 192 5.04 1.89 10.34
N TYR A 193 6.09 1.26 10.89
CA TYR A 193 7.21 1.96 11.53
C TYR A 193 7.91 2.95 10.59
N ARG A 194 7.88 2.69 9.28
CA ARG A 194 8.40 3.61 8.26
C ARG A 194 7.77 4.99 8.33
N PHE A 195 6.46 5.06 8.55
CA PHE A 195 5.71 6.32 8.57
C PHE A 195 5.50 6.84 9.99
N PHE A 196 5.48 5.94 10.99
CA PHE A 196 5.22 6.28 12.39
C PHE A 196 6.30 5.68 13.31
N PRO A 197 7.56 6.14 13.22
CA PRO A 197 8.62 5.63 14.08
C PRO A 197 8.27 5.87 15.55
N GLY A 198 8.29 4.81 16.35
CA GLY A 198 7.99 4.85 17.79
C GLY A 198 6.49 4.80 18.14
N ALA A 199 5.58 4.76 17.17
CA ALA A 199 4.16 4.56 17.44
C ALA A 199 3.84 3.10 17.80
N SER A 200 2.86 2.92 18.67
CA SER A 200 2.34 1.59 19.03
C SER A 200 1.25 1.18 18.06
N ILE A 201 1.38 0.01 17.42
CA ILE A 201 0.37 -0.51 16.49
C ILE A 201 -1.02 -0.58 17.14
N SER A 202 -1.10 -0.98 18.40
CA SER A 202 -2.36 -1.03 19.15
C SER A 202 -3.07 0.31 19.32
N LYS A 203 -2.35 1.43 19.15
CA LYS A 203 -2.91 2.79 19.29
C LYS A 203 -3.37 3.38 17.98
N ILE A 204 -2.66 3.08 16.89
CA ILE A 204 -2.89 3.71 15.58
C ILE A 204 -3.54 2.79 14.56
N HIS A 205 -3.60 1.47 14.80
CA HIS A 205 -4.21 0.52 13.88
C HIS A 205 -5.64 0.91 13.51
N GLY A 206 -5.92 0.94 12.20
CA GLY A 206 -7.19 1.34 11.62
C GLY A 206 -7.47 2.84 11.72
N GLN A 207 -6.50 3.66 12.14
CA GLN A 207 -6.65 5.12 12.19
C GLN A 207 -5.82 5.75 11.07
N PRO A 208 -6.46 6.27 10.02
CA PRO A 208 -5.78 7.01 8.97
C PRO A 208 -5.08 8.25 9.53
N HIS A 209 -3.85 8.50 9.10
CA HIS A 209 -3.09 9.70 9.43
C HIS A 209 -2.56 10.38 8.17
N GLN A 210 -2.64 11.70 8.12
CA GLN A 210 -2.02 12.49 7.08
C GLN A 210 -0.50 12.56 7.31
N VAL A 211 0.30 12.14 6.33
CA VAL A 211 1.76 12.25 6.32
C VAL A 211 2.19 12.92 5.01
N GLY A 212 2.60 14.19 5.11
CA GLY A 212 2.82 15.02 3.93
C GLY A 212 1.54 15.13 3.10
N GLN A 213 1.61 14.80 1.81
CA GLN A 213 0.47 14.80 0.90
C GLN A 213 -0.35 13.50 0.88
N ARG A 214 0.07 12.48 1.65
CA ARG A 214 -0.52 11.14 1.58
C ARG A 214 -1.31 10.80 2.83
N LEU A 215 -2.37 10.03 2.65
CA LEU A 215 -3.09 9.39 3.75
C LEU A 215 -2.46 8.01 4.01
N ILE A 216 -1.96 7.78 5.22
CA ILE A 216 -1.36 6.51 5.60
C ILE A 216 -2.32 5.79 6.56
N VAL A 217 -2.71 4.56 6.21
CA VAL A 217 -3.64 3.73 6.98
C VAL A 217 -2.89 2.51 7.53
N PRO A 218 -2.55 2.49 8.83
CA PRO A 218 -1.88 1.37 9.44
C PRO A 218 -2.84 0.22 9.76
N MET A 219 -2.50 -0.99 9.33
CA MET A 219 -3.27 -2.23 9.48
C MET A 219 -2.37 -3.40 9.91
#